data_AF-A0AA37GBF5-F1
#
_entry.id   AF-A0AA37GBF5-F1
#
_cell.length_a   1.000
_cell.length_b   1.000
_cell.length_c   1.000
_cell.angle_alpha   90.00
_cell.angle_beta   90.00
_cell.angle_gamma   90.00
#
_symmetry.space_group_name_H-M   'P 1'
#
loop_
_entity.id
_entity.type
_entity.pdbx_description
1 polymer ?
#
loop_
_entity_poly.entity_id
_entity_poly.type
_entity_poly.pdbx_seq_one_letter_code
_entity_poly.pdbx_strand_id
1 'polypeptide(L)'
;MKLSAIASVSFIALLSLAGTVSADARCLRLEGAGTYFYEVVMEGVPKREFRSTCNGLWDNLKGYLDCMVYRPNGCEEGYYNGDLYWYFTTSIVCNQDMVHSAYYGATKNEWGAITCH
;
A
#
# COMPACT_ATOMS: atom_id res chain seq x y z
N MET A 1 67.54 -3.37 21.48
CA MET A 1 66.14 -3.15 21.91
C MET A 1 65.30 -2.89 20.66
N LYS A 2 64.22 -3.67 20.48
CA LYS A 2 63.29 -3.60 19.34
C LYS A 2 62.35 -2.40 19.51
N LEU A 3 62.06 -1.68 18.43
CA LEU A 3 60.92 -0.77 18.36
C LEU A 3 60.00 -1.23 17.23
N SER A 4 58.84 -1.72 17.63
CA SER A 4 57.82 -2.31 16.76
C SER A 4 57.05 -1.22 16.01
N ALA A 5 56.85 -1.45 14.72
CA ALA A 5 55.87 -0.74 13.90
C ALA A 5 54.44 -1.15 14.31
N ILE A 6 53.50 -0.21 14.34
CA ILE A 6 52.07 -0.52 14.23
C ILE A 6 51.44 0.51 13.31
N ALA A 7 50.89 0.01 12.20
CA ALA A 7 50.25 0.75 11.13
C ALA A 7 48.88 1.29 11.58
N SER A 8 48.64 2.57 11.30
CA SER A 8 47.34 3.22 11.44
C SER A 8 46.44 2.85 10.27
N VAL A 9 45.49 1.94 10.47
CA VAL A 9 44.45 1.61 9.48
C VAL A 9 43.25 2.51 9.73
N SER A 10 43.08 3.54 8.89
CA SER A 10 41.90 4.40 8.89
C SER A 10 40.72 3.68 8.24
N PHE A 11 39.72 3.31 9.05
CA PHE A 11 38.42 2.84 8.56
C PHE A 11 37.57 4.05 8.14
N ILE A 12 37.33 4.20 6.83
CA ILE A 12 36.38 5.19 6.29
C ILE A 12 34.98 4.56 6.36
N ALA A 13 34.16 5.00 7.30
CA ALA A 13 32.75 4.61 7.38
C ALA A 13 31.95 5.37 6.31
N LEU A 14 31.60 4.70 5.21
CA LEU A 14 30.65 5.19 4.23
C LEU A 14 29.23 5.11 4.83
N LEU A 15 28.73 6.24 5.33
CA LEU A 15 27.31 6.44 5.65
C LEU A 15 26.53 6.50 4.34
N SER A 16 25.99 5.37 3.90
CA SER A 16 24.98 5.34 2.86
C SER A 16 23.72 6.03 3.39
N LEU A 17 23.44 7.25 2.89
CA LEU A 17 22.10 7.83 2.94
C LEU A 17 21.19 6.97 2.05
N ALA A 18 20.69 5.85 2.57
CA ALA A 18 19.51 5.23 2.02
C ALA A 18 18.34 6.17 2.36
N GLY A 19 17.99 7.04 1.41
CA GLY A 19 16.73 7.78 1.49
C GLY A 19 15.61 6.75 1.57
N THR A 20 14.95 6.65 2.72
CA THR A 20 13.71 5.90 2.83
C THR A 20 12.69 6.65 1.99
N VAL A 21 12.49 6.24 0.73
CA VAL A 21 11.25 6.56 0.03
C VAL A 21 10.18 5.90 0.90
N SER A 22 9.51 6.70 1.73
CA SER A 22 8.39 6.21 2.51
C SER A 22 7.33 5.84 1.49
N ALA A 23 7.00 4.56 1.39
CA ALA A 23 5.80 4.18 0.67
C ALA A 23 4.60 4.84 1.40
N ASP A 24 3.74 5.49 0.62
CA ASP A 24 2.57 6.21 1.11
C ASP A 24 1.33 5.56 0.50
N ALA A 25 0.39 5.20 1.36
CA ALA A 25 -0.91 4.70 0.95
C ALA A 25 -2.00 5.68 1.40
N ARG A 26 -2.81 6.12 0.45
CA ARG A 26 -3.88 7.10 0.67
C ARG A 26 -5.22 6.43 0.43
N CYS A 27 -6.22 6.74 1.25
CA CYS A 27 -7.60 6.29 1.05
C CYS A 27 -8.57 7.47 1.03
N LEU A 28 -9.40 7.50 -0.01
CA LEU A 28 -10.56 8.38 -0.12
C LEU A 28 -11.83 7.55 0.01
N ARG A 29 -12.81 8.05 0.78
CA ARG A 29 -14.16 7.49 0.83
C ARG A 29 -15.18 8.58 0.52
N LEU A 30 -15.89 8.41 -0.59
CA LEU A 30 -16.99 9.28 -0.97
C LEU A 30 -18.34 8.63 -0.66
N GLU A 31 -19.25 9.39 -0.07
CA GLU A 31 -20.62 8.96 0.16
C GLU A 31 -21.50 9.25 -1.06
N GLY A 32 -22.21 8.22 -1.52
CA GLY A 32 -23.21 8.30 -2.58
C GLY A 32 -24.62 8.00 -2.04
N ALA A 33 -25.61 7.98 -2.93
CA ALA A 33 -26.99 7.64 -2.55
C ALA A 33 -27.12 6.15 -2.21
N GLY A 34 -26.92 5.80 -0.93
CA GLY A 34 -27.00 4.43 -0.42
C GLY A 34 -25.76 3.57 -0.68
N THR A 35 -24.65 4.20 -1.08
CA THR A 35 -23.39 3.53 -1.41
C THR A 35 -22.19 4.31 -0.88
N TYR A 36 -21.06 3.62 -0.75
CA TYR A 36 -19.75 4.25 -0.61
C TYR A 36 -18.91 3.99 -1.84
N PHE A 37 -18.11 4.96 -2.24
CA PHE A 37 -17.01 4.76 -3.17
C PHE A 37 -15.69 4.86 -2.40
N TYR A 38 -14.87 3.82 -2.49
CA TYR A 38 -13.52 3.80 -1.95
C TYR A 38 -12.51 3.90 -3.09
N GLU A 39 -11.45 4.67 -2.86
CA GLU A 39 -10.25 4.70 -3.70
C GLU A 39 -9.03 4.64 -2.79
N VAL A 40 -8.21 3.63 -2.99
CA VAL A 40 -6.93 3.45 -2.31
C VAL A 40 -5.81 3.57 -3.33
N VAL A 41 -4.86 4.47 -3.08
CA VAL A 41 -3.67 4.67 -3.90
C VAL A 41 -2.46 4.19 -3.11
N MET A 42 -1.65 3.32 -3.71
CA MET A 42 -0.42 2.81 -3.11
C MET A 42 0.78 3.20 -3.97
N GLU A 43 1.69 3.98 -3.39
CA GLU A 43 2.92 4.39 -4.05
C GLU A 43 4.02 3.32 -3.92
N GLY A 44 4.83 3.16 -4.97
CA GLY A 44 6.02 2.31 -4.93
C GLY A 44 5.77 0.80 -5.00
N VAL A 45 4.53 0.36 -5.30
CA VAL A 45 4.27 -1.06 -5.58
C VAL A 45 5.06 -1.47 -6.85
N PRO A 46 5.82 -2.56 -6.84
CA PRO A 46 6.49 -3.04 -8.05
C PRO A 46 5.46 -3.53 -9.08
N LYS A 47 5.59 -3.13 -10.36
CA LYS A 47 4.66 -3.55 -11.44
C LYS A 47 4.44 -5.06 -11.53
N ARG A 48 5.50 -5.84 -11.27
CA ARG A 48 5.44 -7.32 -11.26
C ARG A 48 4.54 -7.88 -10.17
N GLU A 49 4.31 -7.12 -9.09
CA GLU A 49 3.50 -7.48 -7.93
C GLU A 49 2.06 -6.97 -8.04
N PHE A 50 1.74 -6.09 -9.00
CA PHE A 50 0.38 -5.51 -9.15
C PHE A 50 -0.70 -6.57 -9.19
N ARG A 51 -0.51 -7.61 -10.01
CA ARG A 51 -1.50 -8.67 -10.16
C ARG A 51 -1.72 -9.41 -8.84
N SER A 52 -0.65 -9.76 -8.11
CA SER A 52 -0.78 -10.44 -6.82
C SER A 52 -1.40 -9.53 -5.76
N THR A 53 -1.01 -8.26 -5.70
CA THR A 53 -1.55 -7.28 -4.74
C THR A 53 -3.03 -7.05 -5.00
N CYS A 54 -3.44 -6.83 -6.25
CA CYS A 54 -4.84 -6.69 -6.63
C CYS A 54 -5.69 -7.91 -6.29
N ASN A 55 -5.19 -9.12 -6.60
CA ASN A 55 -5.90 -10.35 -6.23
C ASN A 55 -6.07 -10.45 -4.72
N GLY A 56 -5.01 -10.17 -3.95
CA GLY A 56 -5.05 -10.17 -2.49
C GLY A 56 -6.08 -9.19 -1.95
N LEU A 57 -6.14 -7.96 -2.47
CA LEU A 57 -7.10 -6.94 -2.04
C LEU A 57 -8.54 -7.42 -2.25
N TRP A 58 -8.85 -7.92 -3.44
CA TRP A 58 -10.19 -8.43 -3.74
C TRP A 58 -10.56 -9.68 -2.94
N ASP A 59 -9.62 -10.60 -2.78
CA ASP A 59 -9.89 -11.86 -2.08
C ASP A 59 -10.10 -11.64 -0.58
N ASN A 60 -9.39 -10.69 0.02
CA ASN A 60 -9.65 -10.30 1.41
C ASN A 60 -10.98 -9.52 1.55
N LEU A 61 -11.34 -8.66 0.57
CA LEU A 61 -12.61 -7.93 0.62
C LEU A 61 -13.82 -8.86 0.46
N LYS A 62 -13.73 -9.86 -0.43
CA LYS A 62 -14.79 -10.88 -0.63
C LYS A 62 -15.13 -11.68 0.63
N GLY A 63 -14.23 -11.71 1.62
CA GLY A 63 -14.49 -12.33 2.92
C GLY A 63 -15.62 -11.64 3.69
N TYR A 64 -15.95 -10.39 3.34
CA TYR A 64 -17.03 -9.61 3.95
C TYR A 64 -18.26 -9.62 3.03
N LEU A 65 -19.29 -10.39 3.40
CA LEU A 65 -20.54 -10.50 2.64
C LEU A 65 -21.27 -9.15 2.50
N ASP A 66 -21.06 -8.24 3.44
CA ASP A 66 -21.60 -6.88 3.44
C ASP A 66 -20.94 -5.97 2.38
N CYS A 67 -19.75 -6.34 1.90
CA CYS A 67 -18.98 -5.60 0.90
C CYS A 67 -19.30 -6.07 -0.53
N MET A 68 -20.57 -5.98 -0.92
CA MET A 68 -20.95 -6.15 -2.33
C MET A 68 -20.31 -5.06 -3.18
N VAL A 69 -19.55 -5.45 -4.21
CA VAL A 69 -18.83 -4.53 -5.09
C VAL A 69 -19.61 -4.28 -6.38
N TYR A 70 -19.80 -3.00 -6.72
CA TYR A 70 -20.47 -2.51 -7.93
C TYR A 70 -19.49 -1.73 -8.80
N ARG A 71 -19.85 -1.49 -10.06
CA ARG A 71 -19.10 -0.58 -10.94
C ARG A 71 -19.41 0.88 -10.54
N PRO A 72 -18.44 1.82 -10.64
CA PRO A 72 -17.05 1.62 -11.05
C PRO A 72 -16.24 0.82 -10.02
N ASN A 73 -15.40 -0.09 -10.52
CA ASN A 73 -14.41 -0.83 -9.74
C ASN A 73 -13.23 -1.22 -10.62
N GLY A 74 -12.06 -1.33 -10.00
CA GLY A 74 -10.81 -1.69 -10.67
C GLY A 74 -9.64 -1.81 -9.69
N CYS A 75 -8.60 -2.50 -10.15
CA CYS A 75 -7.30 -2.50 -9.50
C CYS A 75 -6.23 -2.48 -10.59
N GLU A 76 -5.58 -1.35 -10.77
CA GLU A 76 -4.78 -1.08 -11.97
C GLU A 76 -3.70 -0.04 -11.74
N GLU A 77 -2.75 0.01 -12.67
CA GLU A 77 -1.74 1.06 -12.69
C GLU A 77 -2.41 2.42 -12.94
N GLY A 78 -2.10 3.39 -12.09
CA GLY A 78 -2.47 4.77 -12.31
C GLY A 78 -1.82 5.35 -13.54
N TYR A 79 -2.56 6.21 -14.25
CA TYR A 79 -2.04 6.91 -15.43
C TYR A 79 -0.80 7.76 -15.15
N TYR A 80 -0.64 8.24 -13.91
CA TYR A 80 0.47 9.09 -13.47
C TYR A 80 1.26 8.37 -12.37
N ASN A 81 2.58 8.47 -12.44
CA ASN A 81 3.55 7.99 -11.45
C ASN A 81 3.69 6.48 -11.26
N GLY A 82 2.83 5.67 -11.88
CA GLY A 82 2.90 4.21 -11.78
C GLY A 82 2.44 3.66 -10.42
N ASP A 83 1.61 4.42 -9.71
CA ASP A 83 1.00 3.98 -8.45
C ASP A 83 -0.04 2.91 -8.72
N LEU A 84 -0.31 2.06 -7.72
CA LEU A 84 -1.39 1.08 -7.81
C LEU A 84 -2.67 1.68 -7.24
N TYR A 85 -3.71 1.74 -8.07
CA TYR A 85 -5.04 2.18 -7.66
C TYR A 85 -5.90 0.97 -7.38
N TRP A 86 -6.62 0.98 -6.26
CA TRP A 86 -7.67 0.03 -5.93
C TRP A 86 -8.95 0.79 -5.59
N TYR A 87 -9.95 0.70 -6.45
CA TYR A 87 -11.18 1.49 -6.29
C TYR A 87 -12.43 0.63 -6.51
N PHE A 88 -13.49 0.96 -5.80
CA PHE A 88 -14.79 0.31 -5.94
C PHE A 88 -15.93 1.10 -5.32
N THR A 89 -17.13 0.90 -5.88
CA THR A 89 -18.38 1.25 -5.22
C THR A 89 -18.91 0.06 -4.44
N THR A 90 -19.45 0.28 -3.24
CA THR A 90 -20.03 -0.76 -2.39
C THR A 90 -21.26 -0.26 -1.64
N SER A 91 -21.97 -1.18 -0.99
CA SER A 91 -23.12 -0.89 -0.13
C SER A 91 -22.68 -0.08 1.09
N ILE A 92 -23.59 0.74 1.64
CA ILE A 92 -23.36 1.50 2.87
C ILE A 92 -23.06 0.62 4.09
N VAL A 93 -23.41 -0.68 4.04
CA VAL A 93 -23.07 -1.62 5.13
C VAL A 93 -21.59 -2.02 5.14
N CYS A 94 -20.87 -1.84 4.02
CA CYS A 94 -19.43 -2.04 3.94
C CYS A 94 -18.69 -0.84 4.55
N ASN A 95 -18.49 -0.91 5.86
CA ASN A 95 -17.83 0.14 6.60
C ASN A 95 -16.31 0.18 6.34
N GLN A 96 -15.67 1.26 6.78
CA GLN A 96 -14.25 1.49 6.55
C GLN A 96 -13.36 0.43 7.21
N ASP A 97 -13.76 -0.11 8.36
CA ASP A 97 -12.95 -1.07 9.12
C ASP A 97 -12.80 -2.38 8.34
N MET A 98 -13.84 -2.79 7.60
CA MET A 98 -13.79 -3.93 6.69
C MET A 98 -12.81 -3.69 5.53
N VAL A 99 -12.82 -2.48 4.96
CA VAL A 99 -11.88 -2.10 3.88
C VAL A 99 -10.45 -2.02 4.39
N HIS A 100 -10.23 -1.45 5.58
CA HIS A 100 -8.92 -1.38 6.23
C HIS A 100 -8.38 -2.76 6.57
N SER A 101 -9.24 -3.66 7.07
CA SER A 101 -8.88 -5.04 7.34
C SER A 101 -8.55 -5.81 6.06
N ALA A 102 -9.33 -5.62 4.99
CA ALA A 102 -9.06 -6.24 3.70
C ALA A 102 -7.72 -5.77 3.11
N TYR A 103 -7.44 -4.47 3.19
CA TYR A 103 -6.17 -3.88 2.82
C TYR A 103 -5.02 -4.51 3.63
N TYR A 104 -5.09 -4.49 4.95
CA TYR A 104 -4.06 -5.08 5.81
C TYR A 104 -3.87 -6.58 5.55
N GLY A 105 -4.95 -7.31 5.26
CA GLY A 105 -4.92 -8.72 4.89
C GLY A 105 -4.03 -8.98 3.68
N ALA A 106 -4.17 -8.15 2.64
CA ALA A 106 -3.44 -8.26 1.39
C ALA A 106 -2.02 -7.69 1.45
N THR A 107 -1.83 -6.55 2.13
CA THR A 107 -0.62 -5.74 2.02
C THR A 107 0.27 -5.79 3.24
N LYS A 108 -0.27 -6.17 4.41
CA LYS A 108 0.39 -6.03 5.70
C LYS A 108 0.92 -4.61 5.98
N ASN A 109 0.32 -3.60 5.34
CA ASN A 109 0.76 -2.20 5.36
C ASN A 109 2.20 -1.98 4.84
N GLU A 110 2.71 -2.85 3.96
CA GLU A 110 4.02 -2.68 3.33
C GLU A 110 4.14 -1.32 2.61
N TRP A 111 3.03 -0.81 2.07
CA TRP A 111 2.96 0.49 1.39
C TRP A 111 2.40 1.62 2.25
N GLY A 112 2.33 1.43 3.57
CA GLY A 112 1.70 2.35 4.51
C GLY A 112 0.33 1.87 4.99
N ALA A 113 -0.06 2.26 6.19
CA ALA A 113 -1.41 2.01 6.70
C ALA A 113 -2.39 3.02 6.09
N ILE A 114 -3.59 2.59 5.74
CA ILE A 114 -4.62 3.48 5.20
C ILE A 114 -5.51 4.06 6.30
N THR A 115 -5.94 5.29 6.11
CA THR A 115 -7.05 5.93 6.83
C THR A 115 -7.91 6.62 5.78
N CYS A 116 -9.22 6.32 5.76
CA CYS A 116 -10.11 6.84 4.74
C CYS A 116 -10.75 8.16 5.21
N HIS A 117 -10.70 9.16 4.35
CA HIS A 117 -11.27 10.50 4.57
C HIS A 117 -12.48 10.75 3.67
#